data_AF-A0A2E1PJE9-F1
#
_entry.id   AF-A0A2E1PJE9-F1
#
_cell.length_a   1.000
_cell.length_b   1.000
_cell.length_c   1.000
_cell.angle_alpha   90.00
_cell.angle_beta   90.00
_cell.angle_gamma   90.00
#
_symmetry.space_group_name_H-M   'P 1'
#
loop_
_entity.id
_entity.type
_entity.pdbx_description
1 polymer ?
#
loop_
_entity_poly.entity_id
_entity_poly.type
_entity_poly.pdbx_seq_one_letter_code
_entity_poly.pdbx_strand_id
1 'polypeptide(L)'
;MGSEIIFIITLIIAVALVYWIVLKKSAEKIATQYQLLAARFELELNQSNSKMGGFIRPEPSIYGSYRGREMSISVPGKGLQNTRQIESVLKLELNGSLLSAQLTTAGPLGGLRQRDSRGQARWKSGDERFDQTVDVRTDHGRALAALLTEERRMWLTSNLKRSKATLYIGGNNLAYAKLGLIANEATRKDFEAATEFLCDLAESVEA
;
A
#
# COMPACT_ATOMS: atom_id res chain seq x y z
N MET A 1 -23.22 -32.85 33.68
CA MET A 1 -22.54 -31.66 34.22
C MET A 1 -21.01 -31.74 34.15
N GLY A 2 -20.32 -32.69 34.80
CA GLY A 2 -18.84 -32.73 34.78
C GLY A 2 -18.21 -33.02 33.40
N SER A 3 -18.79 -33.95 32.62
CA SER A 3 -18.31 -34.29 31.27
C SER A 3 -18.54 -33.17 30.25
N GLU A 4 -19.66 -32.45 30.36
CA GLU A 4 -20.01 -31.31 29.50
C GLU A 4 -19.04 -30.14 29.73
N ILE A 5 -18.68 -29.86 30.99
CA ILE A 5 -17.70 -28.82 31.34
C ILE A 5 -16.32 -29.16 30.78
N ILE A 6 -15.87 -30.42 30.93
CA ILE A 6 -14.59 -30.88 30.37
C ILE A 6 -14.59 -30.73 28.85
N PHE A 7 -15.66 -31.16 28.18
CA PHE A 7 -15.79 -31.04 26.72
C PHE A 7 -15.71 -29.58 26.25
N ILE A 8 -16.43 -28.67 26.92
CA ILE A 8 -16.40 -27.23 26.60
C ILE A 8 -15.00 -26.66 26.78
N ILE A 9 -14.32 -26.98 27.89
CA ILE A 9 -12.95 -26.52 28.14
C ILE A 9 -11.98 -27.05 27.07
N THR A 10 -12.06 -28.33 26.73
CA THR A 10 -11.22 -28.93 25.68
C THR A 10 -11.48 -28.26 24.32
N LEU A 11 -12.74 -27.97 23.98
CA LEU A 11 -13.08 -27.27 22.75
C LEU A 11 -12.50 -25.86 22.71
N ILE A 12 -12.62 -25.09 23.80
CA ILE A 12 -12.04 -23.74 23.91
C ILE A 12 -10.52 -23.77 23.71
N ILE A 13 -9.84 -24.73 24.34
CA ILE A 13 -8.39 -24.91 24.19
C ILE A 13 -8.03 -25.26 22.74
N ALA A 14 -8.78 -26.17 22.10
CA ALA A 14 -8.55 -26.55 20.71
C ALA A 14 -8.74 -25.35 19.76
N VAL A 15 -9.80 -24.55 19.95
CA VAL A 15 -10.05 -23.34 19.15
C VAL A 15 -8.93 -22.32 19.35
N ALA A 16 -8.50 -22.08 20.59
CA ALA A 16 -7.40 -21.17 20.89
C ALA A 16 -6.08 -21.61 20.24
N LEU A 17 -5.77 -22.91 20.26
CA LEU A 17 -4.59 -23.49 19.62
C LEU A 17 -4.63 -23.36 18.11
N VAL A 18 -5.76 -23.65 17.47
CA VAL A 18 -5.92 -23.51 16.01
C VAL A 18 -5.75 -22.05 15.61
N TYR A 19 -6.41 -21.13 16.33
CA TYR A 19 -6.28 -19.68 16.11
C TYR A 19 -4.83 -19.23 16.22
N TRP A 20 -4.13 -19.68 17.26
CA TRP A 20 -2.72 -19.39 17.49
C TRP A 20 -1.80 -19.85 16.34
N ILE A 21 -1.99 -21.09 15.87
CA ILE A 21 -1.20 -21.64 14.76
C ILE A 21 -1.44 -20.85 13.47
N VAL A 22 -2.69 -20.49 13.18
CA VAL A 22 -3.04 -19.68 12.00
C VAL A 22 -2.37 -18.31 12.08
N LEU A 23 -2.44 -17.65 13.25
CA LEU A 23 -1.83 -16.35 13.47
C LEU A 23 -0.31 -16.39 13.26
N LYS A 24 0.36 -17.40 13.85
CA LYS A 24 1.81 -17.59 13.72
C LYS A 24 2.23 -17.81 12.27
N LYS A 25 1.57 -18.74 11.57
CA LYS A 25 1.87 -19.01 10.14
C LYS A 25 1.63 -17.78 9.27
N SER A 26 0.57 -17.00 9.53
CA SER A 26 0.33 -15.77 8.78
C SER A 26 1.41 -14.73 9.05
N ALA A 27 1.87 -14.60 10.29
CA ALA A 27 2.91 -13.65 10.64
C ALA A 27 4.24 -13.97 9.95
N GLU A 28 4.63 -15.25 9.94
CA GLU A 28 5.81 -15.77 9.25
C GLU A 28 5.74 -15.50 7.75
N LYS A 29 4.60 -15.82 7.10
CA LYS A 29 4.41 -15.56 5.67
C LYS A 29 4.65 -14.10 5.28
N ILE A 30 4.10 -13.17 6.06
CA ILE A 30 4.24 -11.75 5.79
C ILE A 30 5.68 -11.29 6.06
N ALA A 31 6.31 -11.77 7.15
CA ALA A 31 7.71 -11.50 7.42
C ALA A 31 8.61 -11.92 6.26
N THR A 32 8.40 -13.11 5.71
CA THR A 32 9.13 -13.60 4.54
C THR A 32 8.92 -12.69 3.33
N GLN A 33 7.72 -12.15 3.08
CA GLN A 33 7.52 -11.22 1.96
C GLN A 33 8.32 -9.92 2.14
N TYR A 34 8.37 -9.38 3.36
CA TYR A 34 9.15 -8.17 3.66
C TYR A 34 10.65 -8.41 3.61
N GLN A 35 11.14 -9.59 4.03
CA GLN A 35 12.53 -10.00 3.85
C GLN A 35 12.90 -10.09 2.36
N LEU A 36 12.02 -10.64 1.53
CA LEU A 36 12.25 -10.72 0.09
C LEU A 36 12.23 -9.34 -0.58
N LEU A 37 11.36 -8.41 -0.14
CA LEU A 37 11.38 -7.02 -0.59
C LEU A 37 12.65 -6.29 -0.15
N ALA A 38 13.05 -6.45 1.11
CA ALA A 38 14.29 -5.88 1.65
C ALA A 38 15.50 -6.35 0.83
N ALA A 39 15.60 -7.65 0.56
CA ALA A 39 16.67 -8.23 -0.24
C ALA A 39 16.62 -7.76 -1.71
N ARG A 40 15.43 -7.64 -2.30
CA ARG A 40 15.28 -7.21 -3.70
C ARG A 40 15.75 -5.78 -3.94
N PHE A 41 15.49 -4.88 -2.98
CA PHE A 41 15.79 -3.46 -3.09
C PHE A 41 16.98 -3.01 -2.25
N GLU A 42 17.69 -3.96 -1.61
CA GLU A 42 18.82 -3.70 -0.71
C GLU A 42 18.48 -2.72 0.42
N LEU A 43 17.28 -2.87 1.00
CA LEU A 43 16.76 -1.99 2.06
C LEU A 43 16.91 -2.60 3.45
N GLU A 44 16.96 -1.75 4.47
CA GLU A 44 16.98 -2.18 5.86
C GLU A 44 15.60 -2.67 6.28
N LEU A 45 15.57 -3.87 6.88
CA LEU A 45 14.36 -4.47 7.44
C LEU A 45 14.22 -4.11 8.91
N ASN A 46 13.19 -3.32 9.23
CA ASN A 46 12.72 -3.15 10.59
C ASN A 46 11.67 -4.20 10.92
N GLN A 47 12.11 -5.26 11.58
CA GLN A 47 11.24 -6.30 12.09
C GLN A 47 11.48 -6.45 13.59
N SER A 48 10.57 -5.94 14.42
CA SER A 48 10.65 -6.22 15.86
C SER A 48 10.12 -7.63 16.17
N ASN A 49 10.62 -8.19 17.27
CA ASN A 49 10.22 -9.54 17.68
C ASN A 49 8.76 -9.57 18.14
N SER A 50 8.04 -10.64 17.78
CA SER A 50 6.67 -10.86 18.24
C SER A 50 6.60 -10.91 19.76
N LYS A 51 5.66 -10.17 20.35
CA LYS A 51 5.42 -10.18 21.81
C LYS A 51 4.28 -11.13 22.15
N MET A 52 4.23 -11.56 23.42
CA MET A 52 3.24 -12.53 23.93
C MET A 52 3.16 -13.80 23.06
N GLY A 53 4.32 -14.38 22.73
CA GLY A 53 4.48 -15.61 21.95
C GLY A 53 4.00 -15.58 20.49
N GLY A 54 3.52 -14.43 19.98
CA GLY A 54 2.91 -14.34 18.65
C GLY A 54 1.57 -13.63 18.62
N PHE A 55 0.93 -13.37 19.78
CA PHE A 55 -0.37 -12.68 19.85
C PHE A 55 -0.25 -11.20 19.45
N ILE A 56 0.87 -10.56 19.80
CA ILE A 56 1.16 -9.19 19.39
C ILE A 56 2.19 -9.25 18.27
N ARG A 57 1.71 -8.94 17.07
CA ARG A 57 2.52 -8.88 15.86
C ARG A 57 2.92 -7.43 15.59
N PRO A 58 4.22 -7.08 15.70
CA PRO A 58 4.66 -5.81 15.17
C PRO A 58 4.57 -5.83 13.64
N GLU A 59 4.08 -4.74 13.08
CA GLU A 59 3.99 -4.56 11.65
C GLU A 59 5.39 -4.36 11.07
N PRO A 60 5.83 -5.21 10.11
CA PRO A 60 7.15 -5.05 9.50
C PRO A 60 7.17 -3.78 8.66
N SER A 61 8.32 -3.12 8.66
CA SER A 61 8.61 -2.04 7.73
C SER A 61 10.00 -2.21 7.14
N ILE A 62 10.18 -1.72 5.93
CA ILE A 62 11.49 -1.60 5.30
C ILE A 62 11.73 -0.13 4.97
N TYR A 63 12.96 0.32 5.12
CA TYR A 63 13.39 1.69 4.84
C TYR A 63 14.83 1.69 4.31
N GLY A 64 15.19 2.72 3.55
CA GLY A 64 16.55 2.87 3.03
C GLY A 64 16.56 3.77 1.80
N SER A 65 17.61 3.65 1.00
CA SER A 65 17.75 4.38 -0.26
C SER A 65 17.67 3.43 -1.45
N TYR A 66 16.89 3.78 -2.46
CA TYR A 66 16.81 3.04 -3.72
C TYR A 66 16.87 4.01 -4.89
N ARG A 67 17.74 3.75 -5.88
CA ARG A 67 18.04 4.67 -7.01
C ARG A 67 18.38 6.11 -6.54
N GLY A 68 19.07 6.25 -5.41
CA GLY A 68 19.52 7.54 -4.86
C GLY A 68 18.45 8.36 -4.13
N ARG A 69 17.34 7.73 -3.71
CA ARG A 69 16.18 8.39 -3.10
C ARG A 69 15.75 7.65 -1.85
N GLU A 70 15.27 8.36 -0.83
CA GLU A 70 14.69 7.69 0.33
C GLU A 70 13.41 6.94 -0.03
N MET A 71 13.30 5.71 0.45
CA MET A 71 12.16 4.82 0.22
C MET A 71 11.78 4.11 1.51
N SER A 72 10.48 3.91 1.71
CA SER A 72 9.98 3.03 2.76
C SER A 72 8.73 2.27 2.33
N ILE A 73 8.60 1.03 2.80
CA ILE A 73 7.33 0.29 2.75
C ILE A 73 6.94 -0.04 4.18
N SER A 74 5.80 0.48 4.61
CA SER A 74 5.29 0.34 5.97
C SER A 74 3.83 -0.06 5.95
N VAL A 75 3.30 -0.47 7.11
CA VAL A 75 1.88 -0.76 7.27
C VAL A 75 1.27 0.28 8.20
N PRO A 76 0.85 1.45 7.71
CA PRO A 76 0.04 2.33 8.53
C PRO A 76 -1.35 1.74 8.80
N GLY A 77 -1.76 1.74 10.06
CA GLY A 77 -3.17 1.61 10.42
C GLY A 77 -3.88 2.95 10.19
N LYS A 78 -4.74 3.04 9.19
CA LYS A 78 -5.60 4.21 8.96
C LYS A 78 -6.96 3.97 9.61
N GLY A 79 -7.52 4.94 10.32
CA GLY A 79 -8.82 4.79 10.95
C GLY A 79 -9.74 5.97 10.77
N LEU A 80 -11.01 5.71 10.49
CA LEU A 80 -12.09 6.69 10.64
C LEU A 80 -12.95 6.20 11.81
N GLN A 81 -13.14 7.04 12.84
CA GLN A 81 -14.02 6.77 13.98
C GLN A 81 -13.88 5.35 14.57
N ASN A 82 -12.79 5.08 15.30
CA ASN A 82 -12.54 3.82 16.02
C ASN A 82 -12.36 2.55 15.15
N THR A 83 -12.29 2.65 13.83
CA THR A 83 -11.86 1.52 12.97
C THR A 83 -10.36 1.63 12.66
N ARG A 84 -9.64 0.51 12.53
CA ARG A 84 -8.29 0.47 11.95
C ARG A 84 -8.34 -0.36 10.67
N GLN A 85 -8.24 0.32 9.54
CA GLN A 85 -8.00 -0.28 8.26
C GLN A 85 -6.49 -0.41 8.05
N ILE A 86 -6.07 -1.64 7.81
CA ILE A 86 -4.67 -1.98 7.55
C ILE A 86 -4.37 -1.63 6.09
N GLU A 87 -3.40 -0.75 5.88
CA GLU A 87 -2.91 -0.37 4.55
C GLU A 87 -1.41 -0.61 4.49
N SER A 88 -0.92 -1.28 3.45
CA SER A 88 0.50 -1.27 3.11
C SER A 88 0.77 -0.06 2.23
N VAL A 89 1.75 0.76 2.62
CA VAL A 89 2.09 2.01 1.94
C VAL A 89 3.56 2.02 1.59
N LEU A 90 3.83 2.14 0.30
CA LEU A 90 5.12 2.48 -0.28
C LEU A 90 5.20 4.01 -0.34
N LYS A 91 6.26 4.59 0.21
CA LYS A 91 6.60 6.00 0.09
C LYS A 91 7.97 6.13 -0.54
N LEU A 92 8.09 7.07 -1.46
CA LEU A 92 9.33 7.39 -2.15
C LEU A 92 9.51 8.91 -2.12
N GLU A 93 10.72 9.35 -1.82
CA GLU A 93 11.11 10.75 -1.79
C GLU A 93 11.04 11.37 -3.18
N LEU A 94 10.49 12.59 -3.22
CA LEU A 94 10.35 13.39 -4.42
C LEU A 94 10.92 14.79 -4.15
N ASN A 95 11.98 15.13 -4.87
CA ASN A 95 12.66 16.41 -4.74
C ASN A 95 12.00 17.48 -5.63
N GLY A 96 11.88 18.70 -5.09
CA GLY A 96 11.53 19.89 -5.90
C GLY A 96 10.13 19.93 -6.52
N SER A 97 9.21 19.02 -6.16
CA SER A 97 7.90 18.97 -6.81
C SER A 97 6.84 19.84 -6.14
N LEU A 98 6.29 20.77 -6.90
CA LEU A 98 5.05 21.49 -6.56
C LEU A 98 3.78 20.74 -6.99
N LEU A 99 3.94 19.56 -7.61
CA LEU A 99 2.82 18.77 -8.11
C LEU A 99 2.05 18.16 -6.93
N SER A 100 0.74 18.40 -6.90
CA SER A 100 -0.17 17.68 -6.02
C SER A 100 -1.20 16.92 -6.83
N ALA A 101 -1.24 15.60 -6.67
CA ALA A 101 -2.20 14.76 -7.36
C ALA A 101 -2.60 13.54 -6.54
N GLN A 102 -3.82 13.09 -6.73
CA GLN A 102 -4.34 11.85 -6.20
C GLN A 102 -5.00 11.06 -7.32
N LEU A 103 -4.56 9.82 -7.49
CA LEU A 103 -5.08 8.89 -8.48
C LEU A 103 -5.66 7.68 -7.76
N THR A 104 -6.94 7.43 -8.01
CA THR A 104 -7.71 6.34 -7.40
C THR A 104 -8.46 5.57 -8.48
N THR A 105 -8.92 4.37 -8.16
CA THR A 105 -9.88 3.68 -9.04
C THR A 105 -11.19 4.46 -9.08
N ALA A 106 -11.77 4.66 -10.26
CA ALA A 106 -13.08 5.28 -10.40
C ALA A 106 -14.18 4.42 -9.76
N GLY A 107 -15.21 5.07 -9.21
CA GLY A 107 -16.36 4.43 -8.59
C GLY A 107 -16.47 4.63 -7.07
N PRO A 108 -17.49 4.03 -6.42
CA PRO A 108 -17.86 4.33 -5.04
C PRO A 108 -16.77 3.97 -4.02
N LEU A 109 -15.97 2.93 -4.29
CA LEU A 109 -14.84 2.54 -3.44
C LEU A 109 -13.64 3.47 -3.58
N GLY A 110 -13.48 4.15 -4.72
CA GLY A 110 -12.42 5.14 -4.93
C GLY A 110 -12.68 6.44 -4.18
N GLY A 111 -13.93 6.92 -4.22
CA GLY A 111 -14.35 8.11 -3.48
C GLY A 111 -14.12 8.01 -1.97
N LEU A 112 -14.29 6.81 -1.40
CA LEU A 112 -14.00 6.55 0.03
C LEU A 112 -12.49 6.52 0.35
N ARG A 113 -11.63 6.31 -0.67
CA ARG A 113 -10.17 6.28 -0.54
C ARG A 113 -9.53 7.62 -0.85
N GLN A 114 -10.29 8.58 -1.37
CA GLN A 114 -9.82 9.94 -1.55
C GLN A 114 -9.52 10.54 -0.19
N ARG A 115 -8.23 10.63 0.10
CA ARG A 115 -7.70 11.41 1.22
C ARG A 115 -8.12 12.87 1.00
N ASP A 116 -8.71 13.46 2.03
CA ASP A 116 -9.16 14.86 2.11
C ASP A 116 -8.56 15.74 1.00
N SER A 117 -9.37 16.06 -0.01
CA SER A 117 -8.87 16.56 -1.29
C SER A 117 -8.28 17.97 -1.22
N ARG A 118 -8.32 18.64 -0.05
CA ARG A 118 -7.68 19.95 0.23
C ARG A 118 -7.74 20.97 -0.93
N GLY A 119 -8.84 21.00 -1.69
CA GLY A 119 -9.03 21.93 -2.81
C GLY A 119 -8.64 21.41 -4.21
N GLN A 120 -8.17 20.17 -4.36
CA GLN A 120 -7.90 19.55 -5.66
C GLN A 120 -9.18 19.32 -6.46
N ALA A 121 -9.19 19.78 -7.73
CA ALA A 121 -10.30 19.57 -8.65
C ALA A 121 -10.15 18.24 -9.39
N ARG A 122 -11.29 17.68 -9.80
CA ARG A 122 -11.29 16.51 -10.70
C ARG A 122 -10.68 16.91 -12.04
N TRP A 123 -9.68 16.17 -12.47
CA TRP A 123 -9.00 16.37 -13.75
C TRP A 123 -9.37 15.25 -14.72
N LYS A 124 -9.40 15.59 -16.02
CA LYS A 124 -9.68 14.68 -17.12
C LYS A 124 -8.49 14.68 -18.06
N SER A 125 -8.05 13.48 -18.42
CA SER A 125 -6.89 13.26 -19.29
C SER A 125 -7.19 13.49 -20.77
N GLY A 126 -8.47 13.44 -21.15
CA GLY A 126 -8.90 13.42 -22.56
C GLY A 126 -8.92 12.02 -23.17
N ASP A 127 -8.48 11.00 -22.43
CA ASP A 127 -8.62 9.58 -22.77
C ASP A 127 -9.81 9.00 -21.99
N GLU A 128 -10.89 8.71 -22.71
CA GLU A 128 -12.13 8.21 -22.10
C GLU A 128 -11.93 6.88 -21.35
N ARG A 129 -11.06 5.99 -21.84
CA ARG A 129 -10.84 4.69 -21.20
C ARG A 129 -10.13 4.85 -19.85
N PHE A 130 -9.14 5.73 -19.82
CA PHE A 130 -8.44 6.10 -18.60
C PHE A 130 -9.39 6.81 -17.62
N ASP A 131 -10.11 7.82 -18.09
CA ASP A 131 -10.99 8.69 -17.28
C ASP A 131 -12.23 7.98 -16.71
N GLN A 132 -12.61 6.83 -17.28
CA GLN A 132 -13.63 5.92 -16.76
C GLN A 132 -13.10 4.96 -15.68
N THR A 133 -11.80 4.67 -15.70
CA THR A 133 -11.18 3.66 -14.83
C THR A 133 -10.44 4.28 -13.65
N VAL A 134 -9.83 5.45 -13.86
CA VAL A 134 -9.01 6.16 -12.88
C VAL A 134 -9.65 7.51 -12.61
N ASP A 135 -9.95 7.80 -11.34
CA ASP A 135 -10.34 9.14 -10.91
C ASP A 135 -9.10 9.89 -10.44
N VAL A 136 -8.81 10.99 -11.14
CA VAL A 136 -7.65 11.84 -10.89
C VAL A 136 -8.11 13.17 -10.32
N ARG A 137 -7.49 13.59 -9.22
CA ARG A 137 -7.65 14.92 -8.63
C ARG A 137 -6.30 15.60 -8.56
N THR A 138 -6.23 16.85 -9.03
CA THR A 138 -5.01 17.65 -9.00
C THR A 138 -5.35 19.13 -9.07
N ASP A 139 -4.46 19.97 -8.56
CA ASP A 139 -4.44 21.42 -8.72
C ASP A 139 -3.54 21.87 -9.89
N HIS A 140 -2.71 20.98 -10.44
CA HIS A 140 -1.72 21.28 -11.49
C HIS A 140 -1.92 20.39 -12.74
N GLY A 141 -3.13 20.41 -13.32
CA GLY A 141 -3.51 19.52 -14.42
C GLY A 141 -2.61 19.56 -15.66
N ARG A 142 -2.03 20.73 -16.02
CA ARG A 142 -1.12 20.85 -17.17
C ARG A 142 0.19 20.10 -16.95
N ALA A 143 0.79 20.23 -15.76
CA ALA A 143 2.01 19.52 -15.40
C ALA A 143 1.76 18.01 -15.32
N LEU A 144 0.62 17.60 -14.74
CA LEU A 144 0.24 16.19 -14.67
C LEU A 144 0.03 15.57 -16.06
N ALA A 145 -0.56 16.33 -17.00
CA ALA A 145 -0.77 15.88 -18.37
C ALA A 145 0.54 15.52 -19.09
N ALA A 146 1.60 16.31 -18.88
CA ALA A 146 2.92 16.04 -19.46
C ALA A 146 3.56 14.77 -18.90
N LEU A 147 3.29 14.45 -17.63
CA LEU A 147 3.84 13.28 -16.94
C LEU A 147 3.09 11.99 -17.25
N LEU A 148 1.78 12.06 -17.49
CA LEU A 148 0.94 10.91 -17.78
C LEU A 148 0.98 10.55 -19.26
N THR A 149 2.11 10.02 -19.72
CA THR A 149 2.25 9.42 -21.06
C THR A 149 1.25 8.27 -21.27
N GLU A 150 1.02 7.88 -22.52
CA GLU A 150 0.11 6.78 -22.85
C GLU A 150 0.46 5.48 -22.12
N GLU A 151 1.75 5.13 -22.09
CA GLU A 151 2.26 3.96 -21.36
C GLU A 151 1.92 4.02 -19.86
N ARG A 152 2.15 5.18 -19.23
CA ARG A 152 1.83 5.37 -17.80
C ARG A 152 0.34 5.31 -17.53
N ARG A 153 -0.49 5.86 -18.41
CA ARG A 153 -1.95 5.75 -18.32
C ARG A 153 -2.41 4.30 -18.42
N MET A 154 -1.84 3.52 -19.34
CA MET A 154 -2.15 2.08 -19.46
C MET A 154 -1.75 1.29 -18.22
N TRP A 155 -0.56 1.56 -17.68
CA TRP A 155 -0.09 0.92 -16.44
C TRP A 155 -1.01 1.27 -15.27
N LEU A 156 -1.33 2.55 -15.07
CA LEU A 156 -2.21 3.02 -14.01
C LEU A 156 -3.61 2.40 -14.12
N THR A 157 -4.17 2.38 -15.32
CA THR A 157 -5.49 1.77 -15.59
C THR A 157 -5.49 0.29 -15.20
N SER A 158 -4.47 -0.46 -15.63
CA SER A 158 -4.38 -1.89 -15.38
C SER A 158 -4.10 -2.20 -13.90
N ASN A 159 -3.12 -1.51 -13.32
CA ASN A 159 -2.66 -1.76 -11.96
C ASN A 159 -3.67 -1.27 -10.92
N LEU A 160 -4.15 -0.03 -11.01
CA LEU A 160 -5.10 0.51 -10.02
C LEU A 160 -6.42 -0.26 -10.06
N LYS A 161 -6.92 -0.65 -11.23
CA LYS A 161 -8.14 -1.47 -11.35
C LYS A 161 -7.97 -2.83 -10.65
N ARG A 162 -6.82 -3.49 -10.85
CA ARG A 162 -6.52 -4.81 -10.27
C ARG A 162 -6.28 -4.72 -8.76
N SER A 163 -5.38 -3.84 -8.33
CA SER A 163 -4.92 -3.75 -6.94
C SER A 163 -5.86 -2.94 -6.05
N LYS A 164 -6.73 -2.13 -6.67
CA LYS A 164 -7.53 -1.07 -6.03
C LYS A 164 -6.67 -0.05 -5.28
N ALA A 165 -5.37 0.03 -5.54
CA ALA A 165 -4.49 0.93 -4.83
C ALA A 165 -4.82 2.40 -5.09
N THR A 166 -4.21 3.27 -4.30
CA THR A 166 -4.27 4.72 -4.44
C THR A 166 -2.86 5.24 -4.58
N LEU A 167 -2.65 6.09 -5.57
CA LEU A 167 -1.41 6.83 -5.76
C LEU A 167 -1.62 8.27 -5.30
N TYR A 168 -0.68 8.78 -4.53
CA TYR A 168 -0.63 10.15 -4.07
C TYR A 168 0.71 10.77 -4.47
N ILE A 169 0.66 12.02 -4.89
CA ILE A 169 1.79 12.86 -5.25
C ILE A 169 1.64 14.16 -4.46
N GLY A 170 2.65 14.54 -3.70
CA GLY A 170 2.73 15.86 -3.07
C GLY A 170 3.44 15.86 -1.72
N GLY A 171 3.81 17.05 -1.24
CA GLY A 171 4.56 17.18 0.00
C GLY A 171 5.90 16.43 -0.05
N ASN A 172 6.61 16.55 -1.17
CA ASN A 172 7.91 15.95 -1.45
C ASN A 172 7.94 14.41 -1.36
N ASN A 173 6.81 13.75 -1.61
CA ASN A 173 6.76 12.30 -1.74
C ASN A 173 5.78 11.82 -2.81
N LEU A 174 6.08 10.64 -3.34
CA LEU A 174 5.13 9.75 -4.00
C LEU A 174 4.73 8.66 -3.02
N ALA A 175 3.44 8.36 -2.93
CA ALA A 175 2.94 7.30 -2.08
C ALA A 175 1.97 6.38 -2.81
N TYR A 176 2.23 5.08 -2.77
CA TYR A 176 1.34 4.03 -3.26
C TYR A 176 0.76 3.27 -2.07
N ALA A 177 -0.55 3.35 -1.89
CA ALA A 177 -1.27 2.74 -0.77
C ALA A 177 -2.21 1.63 -1.26
N LYS A 178 -2.11 0.45 -0.66
CA LYS A 178 -2.97 -0.71 -0.95
C LYS A 178 -3.56 -1.26 0.36
N LEU A 179 -4.84 -1.62 0.34
CA LEU A 179 -5.47 -2.26 1.49
C LEU A 179 -4.87 -3.64 1.77
N GLY A 180 -4.75 -3.96 3.05
CA GLY A 180 -4.24 -5.24 3.54
C GLY A 180 -2.72 -5.27 3.63
N LEU A 181 -2.22 -6.46 3.99
CA LEU A 181 -0.79 -6.73 4.21
C LEU A 181 -0.19 -7.40 2.97
N ILE A 182 1.12 -7.22 2.77
CA ILE A 182 1.89 -7.96 1.78
C ILE A 182 2.12 -9.40 2.29
N ALA A 183 1.10 -10.25 2.17
CA ALA A 183 1.08 -11.59 2.74
C ALA A 183 1.39 -12.71 1.76
N ASN A 184 1.50 -12.40 0.46
CA ASN A 184 1.76 -13.37 -0.59
C ASN A 184 2.57 -12.77 -1.74
N GLU A 185 3.06 -13.65 -2.62
CA GLU A 185 3.90 -13.28 -3.75
C GLU A 185 3.20 -12.33 -4.73
N ALA A 186 1.91 -12.52 -5.01
CA ALA A 186 1.17 -11.64 -5.92
C ALA A 186 1.13 -10.19 -5.39
N THR A 187 0.86 -10.02 -4.10
CA THR A 187 0.92 -8.70 -3.45
C THR A 187 2.35 -8.15 -3.42
N ARG A 188 3.36 -9.00 -3.22
CA ARG A 188 4.78 -8.58 -3.23
C ARG A 188 5.18 -8.04 -4.61
N LYS A 189 4.86 -8.77 -5.67
CA LYS A 189 5.12 -8.37 -7.07
C LYS A 189 4.38 -7.09 -7.47
N ASP A 190 3.16 -6.88 -6.97
CA ASP A 190 2.46 -5.60 -7.16
C ASP A 190 3.25 -4.42 -6.55
N PHE A 191 3.84 -4.60 -5.37
CA PHE A 191 4.68 -3.58 -4.73
C PHE A 191 6.01 -3.42 -5.45
N GLU A 192 6.64 -4.49 -5.91
CA GLU A 192 7.86 -4.42 -6.72
C GLU A 192 7.63 -3.59 -8.00
N ALA A 193 6.56 -3.89 -8.75
CA ALA A 193 6.21 -3.15 -9.95
C ALA A 193 5.82 -1.69 -9.65
N ALA A 194 5.15 -1.45 -8.52
CA ALA A 194 4.83 -0.09 -8.09
C ALA A 194 6.10 0.70 -7.74
N THR A 195 7.09 0.09 -7.08
CA THR A 195 8.38 0.75 -6.79
C THR A 195 9.04 1.25 -8.06
N GLU A 196 9.22 0.39 -9.07
CA GLU A 196 9.84 0.79 -10.34
C GLU A 196 9.07 1.92 -11.02
N PHE A 197 7.74 1.78 -11.09
CA PHE A 197 6.89 2.82 -11.67
C PHE A 197 7.01 4.17 -10.93
N LEU A 198 7.08 4.15 -9.60
CA LEU A 198 7.25 5.38 -8.81
C LEU A 198 8.63 6.00 -9.00
N CYS A 199 9.69 5.19 -9.09
CA CYS A 199 11.04 5.68 -9.38
C CYS A 199 11.07 6.39 -10.74
N ASP A 200 10.57 5.73 -11.79
CA ASP A 200 10.56 6.30 -13.15
C ASP A 200 9.68 7.56 -13.23
N LEU A 201 8.54 7.56 -12.53
CA LEU A 201 7.68 8.74 -12.45
C LEU A 201 8.40 9.90 -11.76
N ALA A 202 9.05 9.64 -10.63
CA ALA A 202 9.73 10.65 -9.85
C ALA A 202 10.95 11.23 -10.59
N GLU A 203 11.70 10.41 -11.35
CA GLU A 203 12.75 10.90 -12.25
C GLU A 203 12.21 11.87 -13.30
N SER A 204 11.04 11.58 -13.88
CA SER A 204 10.42 12.50 -14.85
C SER A 204 9.82 13.77 -14.25
N VAL A 205 9.50 13.76 -12.96
CA VAL A 205 9.03 14.96 -12.26
C VAL A 205 10.20 15.89 -11.93
N GLU A 206 11.38 15.33 -11.73
CA GLU A 206 12.60 16.06 -11.35
C GLU A 206 13.48 16.49 -12.53
N ALA A 207 13.31 15.86 -13.70
CA ALA A 207 14.00 16.20 -14.95
C ALA A 207 13.51 17.53 -15.54
#